data_AF-A0A833DE72-F1
#
_entry.id   AF-A0A833DE72-F1
#
_cell.length_a   1.000
_cell.length_b   1.000
_cell.length_c   1.000
_cell.angle_alpha   90.00
_cell.angle_beta   90.00
_cell.angle_gamma   90.00
#
_symmetry.space_group_name_H-M   'P 1'
#
loop_
_entity.id
_entity.type
_entity.pdbx_description
1 polymer ?
#
loop_
_entity_poly.entity_id
_entity_poly.type
_entity_poly.pdbx_seq_one_letter_code
_entity_poly.pdbx_strand_id
1 'polypeptide(L)'
;MLRVTGDEQVLLTRRPSMFAFMPIYLVAVFILVIHLFFGWAKAPNDAEWYEWVFFAFVKASGWAGGAGFAFVMLFFTWLNRMVNHPASGKWVTTYLLVVSLTPLLLNLDDLIHVLFATENEFIPFDFSFIIFGIFWSGLMLALTFWYQKSFFYAVTTERIIHTQNFIYERDGHRILHEDIIAVHKKRSPIGAM
;
A
#
# COMPACT_ATOMS: atom_id res chain seq x y z
N MET A 1 9.99 -10.65 -20.85
CA MET A 1 10.46 -11.66 -21.82
C MET A 1 11.30 -12.66 -21.05
N LEU A 2 10.93 -13.94 -21.07
CA LEU A 2 11.75 -14.99 -20.47
C LEU A 2 13.05 -15.10 -21.25
N ARG A 3 14.19 -15.07 -20.56
CA ARG A 3 15.50 -15.30 -21.18
C ARG A 3 15.76 -16.80 -21.15
N VAL A 4 15.34 -17.47 -22.21
CA VAL A 4 15.50 -18.90 -22.43
C VAL A 4 16.69 -19.10 -23.37
N THR A 5 17.55 -20.08 -23.08
CA THR A 5 18.72 -20.43 -23.91
C THR A 5 18.31 -21.40 -25.03
N GLY A 6 19.01 -21.42 -26.16
CA GLY A 6 18.54 -21.99 -27.44
C GLY A 6 17.67 -23.26 -27.36
N ASP A 7 18.19 -24.33 -26.76
CA ASP A 7 17.54 -25.65 -26.76
C ASP A 7 16.59 -25.85 -25.56
N GLU A 8 16.54 -24.90 -24.63
CA GLU A 8 15.75 -24.96 -23.41
C GLU A 8 14.25 -24.77 -23.73
N GLN A 9 13.43 -25.75 -23.37
CA GLN A 9 11.98 -25.69 -23.62
C GLN A 9 11.23 -25.25 -22.36
N VAL A 10 10.21 -24.39 -22.54
CA VAL A 10 9.32 -23.97 -21.45
C VAL A 10 8.25 -25.04 -21.23
N LEU A 11 8.27 -25.70 -20.07
CA LEU A 11 7.34 -26.76 -19.70
C LEU A 11 6.07 -26.22 -19.04
N LEU A 12 6.22 -25.25 -18.14
CA LEU A 12 5.12 -24.69 -17.38
C LEU A 12 5.32 -23.21 -17.16
N THR A 13 4.25 -22.44 -17.25
CA THR A 13 4.23 -21.04 -16.82
C THR A 13 3.11 -20.81 -15.82
N ARG A 14 3.39 -20.02 -14.77
CA ARG A 14 2.43 -19.68 -13.72
C ARG A 14 2.57 -18.21 -13.35
N ARG A 15 1.44 -17.65 -12.93
CA ARG A 15 1.36 -16.32 -12.29
C ARG A 15 0.79 -16.49 -10.90
N PRO A 16 1.17 -15.63 -9.95
CA PRO A 16 0.64 -15.71 -8.60
C PRO A 16 -0.84 -15.34 -8.55
N SER A 17 -1.55 -15.98 -7.61
CA SER A 17 -2.95 -15.69 -7.34
C SER A 17 -3.12 -14.37 -6.60
N MET A 18 -4.35 -13.85 -6.57
CA MET A 18 -4.66 -12.64 -5.78
C MET A 18 -4.42 -12.85 -4.28
N PHE A 19 -4.61 -14.09 -3.79
CA PHE A 19 -4.41 -14.44 -2.38
C PHE A 19 -2.96 -14.24 -1.93
N ALA A 20 -1.98 -14.41 -2.83
CA ALA A 20 -0.57 -14.14 -2.53
C ALA A 20 -0.31 -12.65 -2.22
N PHE A 21 -1.15 -11.74 -2.71
CA PHE A 21 -1.06 -10.30 -2.49
C PHE A 21 -2.19 -9.74 -1.62
N MET A 22 -3.03 -10.61 -1.03
CA MET A 22 -4.16 -10.23 -0.17
C MET A 22 -3.81 -9.14 0.85
N PRO A 23 -2.65 -9.16 1.50
CA PRO A 23 -2.35 -8.16 2.52
C PRO A 23 -2.09 -6.77 1.94
N ILE A 24 -1.61 -6.66 0.69
CA ILE A 24 -1.50 -5.38 0.00
C ILE A 24 -2.90 -4.87 -0.39
N TYR A 25 -3.81 -5.76 -0.80
CA TYR A 25 -5.21 -5.42 -0.99
C TYR A 25 -5.87 -4.93 0.30
N LEU A 26 -5.56 -5.55 1.44
CA LEU A 26 -6.03 -5.08 2.76
C LEU A 26 -5.49 -3.69 3.11
N VAL A 27 -4.24 -3.37 2.75
CA VAL A 27 -3.71 -2.00 2.90
C VAL A 27 -4.57 -0.98 2.15
N ALA A 28 -5.01 -1.29 0.92
CA ALA A 28 -5.92 -0.40 0.19
C ALA A 28 -7.26 -0.20 0.92
N VAL A 29 -7.80 -1.24 1.53
CA VAL A 29 -9.02 -1.16 2.35
C VAL A 29 -8.78 -0.30 3.59
N PHE A 30 -7.67 -0.48 4.30
CA PHE A 30 -7.33 0.32 5.48
C PHE A 30 -7.13 1.80 5.14
N ILE A 31 -6.51 2.13 4.01
CA ILE A 31 -6.44 3.50 3.51
C ILE A 31 -7.84 4.10 3.41
N LEU A 32 -8.78 3.40 2.76
CA LEU A 32 -10.16 3.89 2.61
C LEU A 32 -10.84 4.06 3.97
N VAL A 33 -10.72 3.08 4.86
CA VAL A 33 -11.33 3.12 6.21
C VAL A 33 -10.83 4.33 6.99
N ILE A 34 -9.52 4.61 6.97
CA ILE A 34 -8.95 5.78 7.65
C ILE A 34 -9.53 7.07 7.03
N HIS A 35 -9.58 7.19 5.71
CA HIS A 35 -10.14 8.38 5.07
C HIS A 35 -11.63 8.59 5.36
N LEU A 36 -12.43 7.53 5.32
CA LEU A 36 -13.85 7.58 5.65
C LEU A 36 -14.07 7.94 7.12
N PHE A 37 -13.23 7.42 8.03
CA PHE A 37 -13.28 7.74 9.45
C PHE A 37 -13.14 9.25 9.70
N PHE A 38 -12.19 9.90 9.02
CA PHE A 38 -11.99 11.35 9.13
C PHE A 38 -13.07 12.16 8.38
N GLY A 39 -13.58 11.63 7.27
CA GLY A 39 -14.67 12.27 6.52
C GLY A 39 -16.04 12.21 7.20
N TRP A 40 -16.27 11.25 8.10
CA TRP A 40 -17.58 11.01 8.72
C TRP A 40 -17.67 11.44 10.19
N ALA A 41 -16.58 11.89 10.80
CA ALA A 41 -16.57 12.23 12.21
C ALA A 41 -17.37 13.51 12.54
N LYS A 42 -18.68 13.34 12.73
CA LYS A 42 -19.52 14.26 13.51
C LYS A 42 -19.53 13.76 14.95
N ALA A 43 -19.35 14.67 15.91
CA ALA A 43 -19.49 14.33 17.33
C ALA A 43 -20.92 13.84 17.60
N PRO A 44 -21.12 12.67 18.22
CA PRO A 44 -22.36 12.35 18.89
C PRO A 44 -22.57 13.35 20.05
N ASN A 45 -23.81 13.80 20.27
CA ASN A 45 -24.12 14.72 21.38
C ASN A 45 -23.98 14.06 22.77
N ASP A 46 -23.97 12.72 22.84
CA ASP A 46 -23.82 11.91 24.06
C ASP A 46 -22.77 10.79 23.85
N ALA A 47 -21.52 11.18 23.59
CA ALA A 47 -20.43 10.25 23.33
C ALA A 47 -19.94 9.56 24.63
N GLU A 48 -19.84 8.23 24.62
CA GLU A 48 -19.10 7.47 25.64
C GLU A 48 -17.63 7.93 25.70
N TRP A 49 -16.91 7.64 26.79
CA TRP A 49 -15.55 8.16 27.00
C TRP A 49 -14.57 7.77 25.88
N TYR A 50 -14.73 6.58 25.28
CA TYR A 50 -13.92 6.15 24.13
C TYR A 50 -14.30 6.94 22.88
N GLU A 51 -15.59 7.17 22.61
CA GLU A 51 -16.08 8.02 21.52
C GLU A 51 -15.62 9.47 21.66
N TRP A 52 -15.54 9.99 22.89
CA TRP A 52 -14.97 11.32 23.15
C TRP A 52 -13.48 11.36 22.86
N VAL A 53 -12.70 10.35 23.26
CA VAL A 53 -11.27 10.25 22.88
C VAL A 53 -11.13 10.19 21.36
N PHE A 54 -11.97 9.41 20.68
CA PHE A 54 -11.98 9.34 19.22
C PHE A 54 -12.36 10.66 18.55
N PHE A 55 -13.40 11.35 19.03
CA PHE A 55 -13.79 12.66 18.54
C PHE A 55 -12.73 13.73 18.84
N ALA A 56 -12.07 13.66 19.99
CA ALA A 56 -10.95 14.52 20.34
C ALA A 56 -9.78 14.31 19.39
N PHE A 57 -9.47 13.05 19.02
CA PHE A 57 -8.46 12.77 17.99
C PHE A 57 -8.86 13.34 16.62
N VAL A 58 -10.12 13.20 16.19
CA VAL A 58 -10.58 13.78 14.92
C VAL A 58 -10.53 15.31 14.97
N LYS A 59 -11.01 15.95 16.04
CA LYS A 59 -10.96 17.40 16.20
C LYS A 59 -9.52 17.90 16.25
N ALA A 60 -8.65 17.21 17.00
CA ALA A 60 -7.22 17.46 17.02
C ALA A 60 -6.55 17.17 15.68
N SER A 61 -7.20 16.39 14.80
CA SER A 61 -6.67 16.06 13.50
C SER A 61 -7.03 17.00 12.36
N GLY A 62 -8.13 17.74 12.52
CA GLY A 62 -8.40 18.95 11.75
C GLY A 62 -7.55 20.14 12.21
N TRP A 63 -6.81 20.04 13.33
CA TRP A 63 -5.87 21.07 13.75
C TRP A 63 -4.75 21.20 12.71
N ALA A 64 -4.49 22.43 12.26
CA ALA A 64 -3.46 22.79 11.28
C ALA A 64 -3.56 22.04 9.93
N GLY A 65 -4.68 22.18 9.21
CA GLY A 65 -4.76 21.76 7.79
C GLY A 65 -4.64 20.24 7.55
N GLY A 66 -5.12 19.42 8.49
CA GLY A 66 -5.06 17.95 8.37
C GLY A 66 -3.82 17.30 8.99
N ALA A 67 -3.09 17.99 9.87
CA ALA A 67 -1.89 17.47 10.52
C ALA A 67 -2.14 16.18 11.33
N GLY A 68 -3.27 16.03 12.02
CA GLY A 68 -3.50 14.77 12.76
C GLY A 68 -3.96 13.62 11.86
N PHE A 69 -4.54 13.90 10.68
CA PHE A 69 -4.73 12.86 9.67
C PHE A 69 -3.37 12.34 9.22
N ALA A 70 -2.45 13.26 8.90
CA ALA A 70 -1.10 12.89 8.52
C ALA A 70 -0.41 12.08 9.62
N PHE A 71 -0.59 12.45 10.89
CA PHE A 71 -0.07 11.68 12.02
C PHE A 71 -0.64 10.25 12.07
N VAL A 72 -1.96 10.06 11.97
CA VAL A 72 -2.58 8.72 12.00
C VAL A 72 -2.14 7.88 10.80
N MET A 73 -2.08 8.47 9.61
CA MET A 73 -1.59 7.79 8.41
C MET A 73 -0.09 7.47 8.48
N LEU A 74 0.74 8.34 9.05
CA LEU A 74 2.16 8.06 9.30
C LEU A 74 2.34 6.95 10.35
N PHE A 75 1.52 6.94 11.40
CA PHE A 75 1.51 5.86 12.38
C PHE A 75 1.10 4.54 11.73
N PHE A 76 0.07 4.53 10.87
CA PHE A 76 -0.29 3.37 10.07
C PHE A 76 0.85 2.93 9.14
N THR A 77 1.53 3.88 8.49
CA THR A 77 2.70 3.61 7.65
C THR A 77 3.82 2.96 8.45
N TRP A 78 4.10 3.47 9.64
CA TRP A 78 5.08 2.92 10.57
C TRP A 78 4.68 1.52 11.04
N LEU A 79 3.43 1.30 11.46
CA LEU A 79 2.92 -0.02 11.82
C LEU A 79 3.06 -1.01 10.66
N ASN A 80 2.63 -0.64 9.46
CA ASN A 80 2.77 -1.47 8.27
C ASN A 80 4.24 -1.84 8.03
N ARG A 81 5.18 -0.94 8.27
CA ARG A 81 6.62 -1.23 8.16
C ARG A 81 7.12 -2.17 9.27
N MET A 82 6.67 -1.99 10.51
CA MET A 82 7.10 -2.79 11.67
C MET A 82 6.61 -4.23 11.65
N VAL A 83 5.40 -4.48 11.15
CA VAL A 83 4.85 -5.85 11.02
C VAL A 83 5.70 -6.72 10.08
N ASN A 84 6.49 -6.11 9.18
CA ASN A 84 7.40 -6.78 8.26
C ASN A 84 6.75 -7.96 7.51
N HIS A 85 5.56 -7.69 6.98
CA HIS A 85 4.76 -8.61 6.19
C HIS A 85 5.04 -8.35 4.68
N PRO A 86 4.66 -9.23 3.74
CA PRO A 86 4.68 -8.95 2.28
C PRO A 86 4.08 -7.60 1.81
N ALA A 87 3.35 -6.87 2.66
CA ALA A 87 2.81 -5.53 2.38
C ALA A 87 3.71 -4.39 2.89
N SER A 88 4.85 -4.71 3.49
CA SER A 88 5.83 -3.79 4.07
C SER A 88 6.98 -3.44 3.11
N GLY A 89 6.82 -3.78 1.81
CA GLY A 89 7.81 -3.53 0.76
C GLY A 89 8.12 -2.04 0.60
N LYS A 90 9.28 -1.74 -0.01
CA LYS A 90 9.75 -0.35 -0.21
C LYS A 90 8.70 0.49 -0.94
N TRP A 91 8.18 0.01 -2.06
CA TRP A 91 7.21 0.75 -2.86
C TRP A 91 5.90 1.00 -2.10
N VAL A 92 5.39 0.03 -1.34
CA VAL A 92 4.17 0.19 -0.52
C VAL A 92 4.41 1.23 0.58
N THR A 93 5.58 1.19 1.22
CA THR A 93 5.94 2.17 2.25
C THR A 93 6.05 3.57 1.65
N THR A 94 6.73 3.73 0.52
CA THR A 94 6.80 5.02 -0.20
C THR A 94 5.42 5.53 -0.58
N TYR A 95 4.56 4.64 -1.08
CA TYR A 95 3.17 4.97 -1.40
C TYR A 95 2.41 5.49 -0.17
N LEU A 96 2.46 4.76 0.95
CA LEU A 96 1.82 5.15 2.19
C LEU A 96 2.36 6.49 2.74
N LEU A 97 3.65 6.77 2.61
CA LEU A 97 4.22 8.07 2.95
C LEU A 97 3.62 9.20 2.11
N VAL A 98 3.49 9.01 0.79
CA VAL A 98 2.84 10.00 -0.09
C VAL A 98 1.39 10.25 0.33
N VAL A 99 0.62 9.18 0.56
CA VAL A 99 -0.77 9.30 1.04
C VAL A 99 -0.84 10.04 2.38
N SER A 100 0.07 9.74 3.30
CA SER A 100 0.11 10.36 4.63
C SER A 100 0.41 11.86 4.57
N LEU A 101 1.30 12.27 3.67
CA LEU A 101 1.73 13.67 3.54
C LEU A 101 0.82 14.50 2.63
N THR A 102 -0.07 13.88 1.85
CA THR A 102 -0.94 14.58 0.90
C THR A 102 -1.74 15.74 1.53
N PRO A 103 -2.43 15.58 2.68
CA PRO A 103 -3.15 16.71 3.28
C PRO A 103 -2.23 17.82 3.79
N LEU A 104 -1.03 17.48 4.29
CA LEU A 104 -0.04 18.50 4.67
C LEU A 104 0.45 19.30 3.45
N LEU A 105 0.64 18.62 2.32
CA LEU A 105 1.09 19.24 1.08
C LEU A 105 0.02 20.14 0.45
N LEU A 106 -1.25 19.78 0.59
CA LEU A 106 -2.36 20.54 0.01
C LEU A 106 -2.83 21.69 0.91
N ASN A 107 -2.67 21.58 2.23
CA ASN A 107 -2.91 22.67 3.18
C ASN A 107 -1.59 23.32 3.62
N LEU A 108 -0.60 23.38 2.73
CA LEU A 108 0.69 24.00 3.03
C LEU A 108 0.51 25.48 3.39
N ASP A 109 -0.52 26.11 2.82
CA ASP A 109 -0.86 27.52 3.04
C ASP A 109 -1.35 27.76 4.46
N ASP A 110 -2.22 26.89 4.99
CA ASP A 110 -2.65 26.93 6.39
C ASP A 110 -1.48 26.72 7.35
N LEU A 111 -0.57 25.79 7.01
CA LEU A 111 0.61 25.52 7.81
C LEU A 111 1.57 26.73 7.81
N ILE A 112 1.80 27.33 6.64
CA ILE A 112 2.62 28.53 6.48
C ILE A 112 1.96 29.72 7.18
N HIS A 113 0.64 29.88 7.09
CA HIS A 113 -0.10 30.91 7.79
C HIS A 113 0.07 30.79 9.31
N VAL A 114 -0.02 29.59 9.87
CA VAL A 114 0.22 29.34 11.31
C VAL A 114 1.66 29.64 11.72
N LEU A 115 2.66 29.31 10.88
CA LEU A 115 4.07 29.45 11.22
C LEU A 115 4.66 30.84 10.93
N PHE A 116 4.14 31.54 9.93
CA PHE A 116 4.73 32.77 9.38
C PHE A 116 3.74 33.95 9.30
N ALA A 117 2.49 33.79 9.73
CA ALA A 117 1.46 34.83 9.77
C ALA A 117 1.30 35.58 8.42
N THR A 118 1.23 34.83 7.32
CA THR A 118 1.07 35.36 5.95
C THR A 118 -0.28 34.95 5.37
N GLU A 119 -0.96 35.87 4.68
CA GLU A 119 -2.35 35.69 4.19
C GLU A 119 -2.46 35.20 2.72
N ASN A 120 -1.36 34.74 2.13
CA ASN A 120 -1.37 34.31 0.72
C ASN A 120 -1.86 32.85 0.60
N GLU A 121 -2.96 32.65 -0.11
CA GLU A 121 -3.38 31.33 -0.62
C GLU A 121 -2.58 31.00 -1.89
N PHE A 122 -1.89 29.86 -1.91
CA PHE A 122 -1.15 29.34 -3.05
C PHE A 122 -1.86 28.15 -3.73
N ILE A 123 -2.73 27.40 -3.03
CA ILE A 123 -3.44 26.21 -3.54
C ILE A 123 -4.96 26.39 -3.41
N PRO A 124 -5.71 26.59 -4.53
CA PRO A 124 -7.14 26.91 -4.49
C PRO A 124 -8.05 25.67 -4.46
N PHE A 125 -7.71 24.62 -3.70
CA PHE A 125 -8.49 23.38 -3.65
C PHE A 125 -8.62 22.84 -2.22
N ASP A 126 -9.87 22.63 -1.77
CA ASP A 126 -10.15 22.02 -0.48
C ASP A 126 -9.87 20.52 -0.46
N PHE A 127 -9.26 20.04 0.63
CA PHE A 127 -8.99 18.62 0.82
C PHE A 127 -10.24 17.87 1.34
N SER A 128 -10.90 17.11 0.45
CA SER A 128 -11.99 16.22 0.84
C SER A 128 -11.49 14.82 1.21
N PHE A 129 -11.53 14.47 2.50
CA PHE A 129 -11.10 13.14 2.98
C PHE A 129 -11.77 11.98 2.24
N ILE A 130 -13.07 12.08 1.94
CA ILE A 130 -13.82 11.00 1.27
C ILE A 130 -13.34 10.80 -0.17
N ILE A 131 -13.22 11.90 -0.93
CA ILE A 131 -12.80 11.84 -2.35
C ILE A 131 -11.37 11.33 -2.45
N PHE A 132 -10.46 11.88 -1.64
CA PHE A 132 -9.06 11.44 -1.60
C PHE A 132 -8.94 9.99 -1.10
N GLY A 133 -9.81 9.54 -0.19
CA GLY A 133 -9.85 8.15 0.26
C GLY A 133 -10.20 7.18 -0.85
N ILE A 134 -11.23 7.49 -1.64
CA ILE A 134 -11.60 6.69 -2.82
C ILE A 134 -10.47 6.70 -3.84
N PHE A 135 -9.88 7.87 -4.11
CA PHE A 135 -8.79 8.02 -5.05
C PHE A 135 -7.55 7.20 -4.66
N TRP A 136 -7.02 7.39 -3.45
CA TRP A 136 -5.83 6.69 -2.99
C TRP A 136 -6.11 5.19 -2.82
N SER A 137 -7.24 4.79 -2.25
CA SER A 137 -7.57 3.35 -2.18
C SER A 137 -7.69 2.72 -3.56
N GLY A 138 -8.39 3.36 -4.49
CA GLY A 138 -8.55 2.89 -5.87
C GLY A 138 -7.21 2.81 -6.62
N LEU A 139 -6.36 3.81 -6.47
CA LEU A 139 -5.01 3.81 -7.04
C LEU A 139 -4.17 2.67 -6.45
N MET A 140 -4.24 2.43 -5.14
CA MET A 140 -3.54 1.32 -4.49
C MET A 140 -4.02 -0.03 -5.01
N LEU A 141 -5.33 -0.23 -5.18
CA LEU A 141 -5.90 -1.45 -5.77
C LEU A 141 -5.39 -1.67 -7.20
N ALA A 142 -5.40 -0.62 -8.03
CA ALA A 142 -4.93 -0.67 -9.41
C ALA A 142 -3.42 -0.99 -9.48
N LEU A 143 -2.60 -0.32 -8.67
CA LEU A 143 -1.17 -0.58 -8.57
C LEU A 143 -0.88 -1.99 -8.05
N THR A 144 -1.65 -2.49 -7.09
CA THR A 144 -1.51 -3.85 -6.56
C THR A 144 -1.86 -4.90 -7.61
N PHE A 145 -2.92 -4.67 -8.39
CA PHE A 145 -3.28 -5.55 -9.51
C PHE A 145 -2.20 -5.56 -10.60
N TRP A 146 -1.62 -4.39 -10.91
CA TRP A 146 -0.50 -4.31 -11.84
C TRP A 146 0.75 -5.01 -11.27
N TYR A 147 1.04 -4.82 -9.99
CA TYR A 147 2.13 -5.47 -9.27
C TYR A 147 2.00 -6.99 -9.30
N GLN A 148 0.82 -7.54 -8.99
CA GLN A 148 0.55 -8.98 -9.09
C GLN A 148 0.85 -9.51 -10.50
N LYS A 149 0.42 -8.78 -11.54
CA LYS A 149 0.64 -9.18 -12.94
C LYS A 149 2.10 -9.12 -13.38
N SER A 150 2.96 -8.43 -12.63
CA SER A 150 4.38 -8.29 -12.93
C SER A 150 5.20 -9.56 -12.66
N PHE A 151 4.69 -10.44 -11.80
CA PHE A 151 5.34 -11.68 -11.42
C PHE A 151 5.07 -12.78 -12.44
N PHE A 152 6.14 -13.49 -12.79
CA PHE A 152 6.06 -14.57 -13.75
C PHE A 152 7.03 -15.69 -13.36
N TYR A 153 6.49 -16.90 -13.30
CA TYR A 153 7.23 -18.13 -13.00
C TYR A 153 7.21 -19.02 -14.22
N ALA A 154 8.38 -19.52 -14.63
CA ALA A 154 8.53 -20.52 -15.67
C ALA A 154 9.36 -21.69 -15.16
N VAL A 155 8.92 -22.90 -15.48
CA VAL A 155 9.72 -24.12 -15.34
C VAL A 155 10.11 -24.55 -16.74
N THR A 156 11.39 -24.71 -16.97
CA THR A 156 11.95 -25.17 -18.24
C THR A 156 12.49 -26.58 -18.11
N THR A 157 13.12 -27.12 -19.15
CA THR A 157 13.82 -28.41 -19.09
C THR A 157 15.02 -28.39 -18.13
N GLU A 158 15.67 -27.25 -17.94
CA GLU A 158 16.92 -27.13 -17.19
C GLU A 158 16.80 -26.39 -15.86
N ARG A 159 15.84 -25.47 -15.73
CA ARG A 159 15.77 -24.55 -14.59
C ARG A 159 14.38 -24.00 -14.31
N ILE A 160 14.27 -23.43 -13.11
CA ILE A 160 13.13 -22.60 -12.69
C ILE A 160 13.55 -21.14 -12.82
N ILE A 161 12.77 -20.36 -13.57
CA ILE A 161 12.96 -18.93 -13.78
C ILE A 161 11.85 -18.18 -13.05
N HIS A 162 12.25 -17.31 -12.13
CA HIS A 162 11.38 -16.33 -11.50
C HIS A 162 11.75 -14.94 -12.01
N THR A 163 10.79 -14.21 -12.55
CA THR A 163 11.00 -12.81 -12.94
C THR A 163 9.89 -11.93 -12.38
N GLN A 164 10.31 -10.76 -11.89
CA GLN A 164 9.47 -9.67 -11.48
C GLN A 164 9.87 -8.44 -12.30
N ASN A 165 8.90 -7.81 -12.95
CA ASN A 165 9.14 -6.58 -13.69
C ASN A 165 8.10 -5.52 -13.32
N PHE A 166 8.37 -4.77 -12.25
CA PHE A 166 7.44 -3.77 -11.73
C PHE A 166 8.08 -2.39 -11.64
N ILE A 167 7.55 -1.45 -12.43
CA ILE A 167 7.97 -0.05 -12.53
C ILE A 167 9.47 0.10 -12.79
N TYR A 168 10.30 0.10 -11.75
CA TYR A 168 11.75 0.24 -11.81
C TYR A 168 12.51 -0.99 -11.29
N GLU A 169 11.86 -1.81 -10.45
CA GLU A 169 12.44 -3.02 -9.89
C GLU A 169 12.31 -4.16 -10.92
N ARG A 170 13.46 -4.53 -11.48
CA ARG A 170 13.61 -5.69 -12.35
C ARG A 170 14.43 -6.69 -11.58
N ASP A 171 13.76 -7.74 -11.11
CA ASP A 171 14.41 -8.86 -10.46
C ASP A 171 14.17 -10.13 -11.26
N GLY A 172 15.18 -11.00 -11.25
CA GLY A 172 15.23 -12.19 -12.06
C GLY A 172 16.12 -13.20 -11.39
N HIS A 173 15.52 -14.22 -10.81
CA HIS A 173 16.25 -15.33 -10.21
C HIS A 173 16.09 -16.60 -11.06
N ARG A 174 17.17 -17.37 -11.14
CA ARG A 174 17.24 -18.61 -11.90
C ARG A 174 17.82 -19.67 -10.99
N ILE A 175 17.13 -20.81 -10.89
CA ILE A 175 17.53 -21.95 -10.07
C ILE A 175 17.67 -23.15 -11.02
N LEU A 176 18.88 -23.68 -11.15
CA LEU A 176 19.13 -24.87 -11.98
C LEU A 176 18.55 -26.10 -11.28
N HIS A 177 18.05 -27.07 -12.04
CA HIS A 177 17.49 -28.29 -11.45
C HIS A 177 18.53 -29.11 -10.68
N GLU A 178 19.81 -29.04 -11.08
CA GLU A 178 20.92 -29.69 -10.39
C GLU A 178 21.20 -29.13 -8.98
N ASP A 179 20.82 -27.87 -8.73
CA ASP A 179 20.98 -27.23 -7.42
C ASP A 179 19.87 -27.62 -6.41
N ILE A 180 18.80 -28.28 -6.88
CA ILE A 180 17.63 -28.61 -6.06
C ILE A 180 17.83 -29.98 -5.41
N ILE A 181 18.15 -29.97 -4.11
CA ILE A 181 18.39 -31.22 -3.35
C ILE A 181 17.07 -31.92 -2.98
N ALA A 182 16.04 -31.16 -2.54
CA ALA A 182 14.77 -31.73 -2.10
C ALA A 182 13.60 -30.74 -2.29
N VAL A 183 12.44 -31.24 -2.69
CA VAL A 183 11.20 -30.45 -2.86
C VAL A 183 10.16 -30.95 -1.87
N HIS A 184 9.69 -30.05 -1.01
CA HIS A 184 8.62 -30.34 -0.06
C HIS A 184 7.32 -29.66 -0.50
N LYS A 185 6.22 -30.40 -0.46
CA LYS A 185 4.88 -29.87 -0.72
C LYS A 185 4.15 -29.63 0.59
N LYS A 186 4.01 -28.36 1.00
CA LYS A 186 3.19 -27.99 2.15
C LYS A 186 1.74 -27.81 1.70
N ARG A 187 0.81 -28.49 2.37
CA ARG A 187 -0.63 -28.27 2.18
C ARG A 187 -1.11 -27.28 3.23
N SER A 188 -1.79 -26.22 2.81
CA SER A 188 -2.51 -25.34 3.73
C SER A 188 -3.93 -25.89 3.97
N PRO A 189 -4.65 -25.44 5.01
CA PRO A 189 -6.07 -25.76 5.20
C PRO A 189 -6.95 -25.37 4.00
N ILE A 190 -6.48 -24.47 3.14
CA ILE A 190 -7.16 -23.98 1.94
C ILE A 190 -6.76 -24.81 0.70
N GLY A 191 -5.92 -25.84 0.87
CA GLY A 191 -5.48 -26.76 -0.18
C GLY A 191 -3.97 -26.74 -0.43
N ALA A 192 -3.55 -27.53 -1.42
CA ALA A 192 -2.21 -27.45 -1.98
C ALA A 192 -2.15 -26.26 -2.93
N MET A 193 -1.55 -25.14 -2.48
CA MET A 193 -1.16 -24.05 -3.38
C MET A 193 0.14 -24.38 -4.12
#